data_AF-A0A352UFT0-F1
#
_entry.id   AF-A0A352UFT0-F1
#
_cell.length_a   1.000
_cell.length_b   1.000
_cell.length_c   1.000
_cell.angle_alpha   90.00
_cell.angle_beta   90.00
_cell.angle_gamma   90.00
#
_symmetry.space_group_name_H-M   'P 1'
#
loop_
_entity.id
_entity.type
_entity.pdbx_description
1 polymer ?
#
loop_
_entity_poly.entity_id
_entity_poly.type
_entity_poly.pdbx_seq_one_letter_code
_entity_poly.pdbx_strand_id
1 'polypeptide(L)' 'MSAINMGIIGVGNCGSSLVQGLVYYGDANDKLIGFTNPICTGYAVSDMKITSAFDVNETKIGNDLSRAIWSAPNYDS' A
#
# COMPACT_ATOMS: atom_id res chain seq x y z
N MET A 1 16.90 -10.69 -0.93
CA MET A 1 16.77 -9.89 0.30
C MET A 1 15.52 -10.30 1.05
N SER A 2 15.44 -10.06 2.36
CA SER A 2 14.28 -10.45 3.18
C SER A 2 13.15 -9.45 2.98
N ALA A 3 12.00 -9.93 2.51
CA ALA A 3 10.80 -9.10 2.38
C ALA A 3 10.35 -8.59 3.76
N ILE A 4 9.90 -7.33 3.81
CA ILE A 4 9.20 -6.76 4.97
C ILE A 4 7.71 -7.04 4.79
N ASN A 5 7.18 -7.94 5.62
CA ASN A 5 5.74 -8.21 5.64
C ASN A 5 5.02 -7.13 6.46
N MET A 6 4.12 -6.41 5.81
CA MET A 6 3.34 -5.32 6.38
C MET A 6 1.87 -5.72 6.51
N GLY A 7 1.24 -5.27 7.60
CA GLY A 7 -0.21 -5.27 7.77
C GLY A 7 -0.75 -3.84 7.81
N ILE A 8 -1.91 -3.62 7.21
CA ILE A 8 -2.61 -2.32 7.23
C ILE A 8 -3.80 -2.41 8.19
N ILE A 9 -3.93 -1.44 9.10
CA ILE A 9 -5.10 -1.28 9.97
C ILE A 9 -5.81 0.00 9.55
N GLY A 10 -7.02 -0.15 9.02
CA GLY A 10 -7.78 0.90 8.35
C GLY A 10 -7.34 1.09 6.90
N VAL A 11 -8.13 0.56 5.97
CA VAL A 11 -7.90 0.69 4.52
C VAL A 11 -8.55 1.99 4.03
N GLY A 12 -8.19 3.11 4.66
CA GLY A 12 -8.64 4.46 4.27
C GLY A 12 -7.88 5.02 3.07
N ASN A 13 -8.08 6.30 2.75
CA ASN A 13 -7.33 7.00 1.68
C ASN A 13 -5.81 6.88 1.85
N CYS A 14 -5.29 7.01 3.07
CA CYS A 14 -3.86 6.82 3.33
C CYS A 14 -3.39 5.40 3.00
N GLY A 15 -4.18 4.38 3.36
CA GLY A 15 -3.90 2.99 3.02
C GLY A 15 -3.96 2.75 1.51
N SER A 16 -4.95 3.34 0.83
CA SER A 16 -5.09 3.28 -0.63
C SER A 16 -3.87 3.90 -1.35
N SER A 17 -3.46 5.10 -0.97
CA SER A 17 -2.27 5.75 -1.54
C SER A 17 -0.98 4.98 -1.28
N LEU A 18 -0.85 4.36 -0.10
CA LEU A 18 0.30 3.51 0.20
C LEU A 18 0.34 2.28 -0.72
N VAL A 19 -0.77 1.54 -0.83
CA VAL A 19 -0.86 0.35 -1.70
C VAL A 19 -0.51 0.72 -3.14
N GLN A 20 -1.09 1.80 -3.67
CA GLN A 20 -0.82 2.26 -5.03
C GLN A 20 0.63 2.73 -5.20
N GLY A 21 1.18 3.44 -4.21
CA GLY A 21 2.57 3.89 -4.23
C GLY A 21 3.56 2.72 -4.24
N LEU A 22 3.32 1.67 -3.46
CA LEU A 22 4.15 0.47 -3.47
C LEU A 22 4.14 -0.21 -4.84
N VAL A 23 2.99 -0.25 -5.52
CA VAL A 23 2.90 -0.81 -6.88
C VAL A 23 3.60 0.10 -7.89
N TYR A 24 3.33 1.40 -7.84
CA TYR A 24 3.88 2.39 -8.78
C TYR A 24 5.40 2.48 -8.71
N TYR A 25 5.96 2.45 -7.50
CA TYR A 25 7.40 2.57 -7.27
C TYR A 25 8.12 1.22 -7.12
N GLY A 26 7.40 0.11 -6.95
CA GLY A 26 7.99 -1.22 -6.77
C GLY A 26 8.78 -1.73 -7.97
N ASP A 27 8.36 -1.36 -9.18
CA ASP A 27 9.03 -1.69 -10.45
C ASP A 27 9.81 -0.50 -11.05
N ALA A 28 9.90 0.62 -10.32
CA ALA A 28 10.53 1.83 -10.84
C ALA A 28 12.06 1.66 -10.93
N ASN A 29 12.58 1.71 -12.16
CA ASN A 29 14.01 1.94 -12.44
C ASN A 29 14.37 3.44 -12.39
N ASP A 30 13.37 4.30 -12.25
CA ASP A 30 13.46 5.76 -12.37
C ASP A 30 13.48 6.49 -11.00
N LYS A 31 13.70 7.81 -11.06
CA LYS A 31 13.74 8.71 -9.89
C LYS A 31 12.51 8.56 -9.00
N LEU A 32 12.73 8.14 -7.76
CA LEU A 32 11.74 8.11 -6.69
C LEU A 32 11.37 9.54 -6.25
N ILE A 33 10.37 10.13 -6.90
CA ILE A 33 9.88 11.48 -6.60
C ILE A 33 9.17 11.47 -5.24
N GLY A 34 9.50 12.44 -4.38
CA GLY A 34 8.88 12.59 -3.06
C GLY A 34 9.50 11.75 -1.95
N PHE A 35 10.52 10.95 -2.25
CA PHE A 35 11.28 10.21 -1.25
C PHE A 35 12.48 11.02 -0.75
N THR A 36 12.50 11.32 0.55
CA THR A 36 13.69 11.91 1.19
C THR A 36 14.85 10.91 1.25
N ASN A 37 14.54 9.63 1.48
CA ASN A 37 15.51 8.54 1.47
C ASN A 37 14.93 7.30 0.77
N PRO A 38 15.23 7.11 -0.53
CA PRO A 38 14.82 5.97 -1.34
C PRO A 38 15.14 4.58 -0.77
N ILE A 39 16.24 4.46 -0.02
CA ILE A 39 16.67 3.22 0.63
C ILE A 39 16.82 3.52 2.12
N CYS A 40 15.81 3.15 2.91
CA CYS A 40 15.83 3.38 4.34
C CYS A 40 16.38 2.14 5.05
N THR A 41 17.47 2.32 5.81
CA THR A 41 18.11 1.25 6.60
C THR A 41 18.40 -0.05 5.82
N GLY A 42 18.67 0.05 4.52
CA GLY A 42 18.97 -1.08 3.63
C GLY A 42 17.76 -1.71 2.94
N TYR A 43 16.56 -1.14 3.11
CA TYR A 43 15.32 -1.59 2.47
C TYR A 43 14.84 -0.59 1.44
N ALA A 44 14.55 -1.10 0.24
CA ALA A 44 13.91 -0.37 -0.84
C ALA A 44 12.38 -0.51 -0.76
N VAL A 45 11.66 0.29 -1.55
CA VAL A 45 10.21 0.17 -1.69
C VAL A 45 9.79 -1.21 -2.18
N SER A 46 10.59 -1.81 -3.08
CA SER A 46 10.38 -3.14 -3.63
C SER A 46 10.52 -4.28 -2.61
N ASP A 47 11.11 -4.02 -1.43
CA ASP A 47 11.19 -5.00 -0.34
C ASP A 47 9.89 -5.06 0.50
N MET A 48 8.98 -4.10 0.33
CA MET A 48 7.75 -4.00 1.11
C MET A 48 6.64 -4.88 0.52
N LYS A 49 6.09 -5.79 1.32
CA LYS A 49 4.99 -6.67 0.92
C LYS A 49 3.82 -6.56 1.88
N ILE A 50 2.66 -6.15 1.35
CA ILE A 50 1.43 -6.17 2.15
C ILE A 50 0.92 -7.62 2.21
N THR A 51 0.69 -8.09 3.42
CA THR A 51 0.29 -9.48 3.71
C THR A 51 -1.02 -9.58 4.48
N SER A 52 -1.47 -8.48 5.09
CA SER A 52 -2.75 -8.42 5.77
C SER A 52 -3.34 -7.01 5.74
N ALA A 53 -4.66 -6.93 5.82
CA ALA A 53 -5.40 -5.69 5.93
C ALA A 53 -6.62 -5.90 6.83
N PHE A 54 -6.93 -4.92 7.65
CA PHE A 54 -8.06 -4.93 8.59
C PHE A 54 -8.86 -3.65 8.44
N ASP A 55 -10.18 -3.77 8.40
CA ASP A 55 -11.11 -2.65 8.37
C ASP A 55 -12.41 -3.02 9.09
N VAL A 56 -13.19 -2.02 9.47
CA VAL A 56 -14.51 -2.17 10.11
C VAL A 56 -15.65 -1.83 9.15
N ASN A 57 -15.35 -1.24 7.99
CA ASN A 57 -16.34 -0.85 7.01
C ASN A 57 -16.79 -2.06 6.17
N GLU A 58 -18.10 -2.31 6.16
CA GLU A 58 -18.74 -3.40 5.41
C GLU A 58 -18.44 -3.38 3.90
N THR A 59 -18.23 -2.20 3.31
CA THR A 59 -17.89 -2.08 1.88
C THR A 59 -16.50 -2.63 1.57
N LYS A 60 -15.65 -2.81 2.58
CA LYS A 60 -14.25 -3.24 2.46
C LYS A 60 -14.05 -4.67 2.95
N ILE A 61 -14.80 -5.09 3.97
CA ILE A 61 -14.69 -6.42 4.57
C ILE A 61 -15.03 -7.51 3.54
N GLY A 62 -14.22 -8.58 3.53
CA GLY A 62 -14.41 -9.73 2.64
C GLY A 62 -13.92 -9.50 1.20
N ASN A 63 -13.51 -8.28 0.85
CA ASN A 63 -12.91 -7.97 -0.44
C ASN A 63 -11.39 -8.18 -0.41
N ASP A 64 -10.85 -8.52 -1.57
CA ASP A 64 -9.40 -8.42 -1.79
C ASP A 64 -8.93 -6.98 -1.59
N LEU A 65 -7.69 -6.80 -1.11
CA LEU A 65 -7.13 -5.47 -0.87
C LEU A 65 -7.17 -4.59 -2.12
N SER A 66 -6.91 -5.15 -3.31
CA SER A 66 -6.97 -4.43 -4.58
C SER A 66 -8.35 -3.83 -4.88
N ARG A 67 -9.42 -4.39 -4.32
CA ARG A 67 -10.79 -3.86 -4.41
C ARG A 67 -11.15 -2.96 -3.23
N ALA A 68 -10.72 -3.32 -2.03
CA ALA A 68 -11.02 -2.57 -0.81
C ALA A 68 -10.48 -1.12 -0.86
N ILE A 69 -9.32 -0.90 -1.50
CA ILE A 69 -8.73 0.44 -1.64
C ILE A 69 -9.58 1.41 -2.47
N TRP A 70 -10.44 0.89 -3.36
CA TRP A 70 -11.37 1.64 -4.21
C TRP A 70 -12.81 1.65 -3.69
N SER A 71 -13.07 1.04 -2.55
CA SER A 71 -14.42 0.97 -1.98
C SER A 71 -14.73 2.25 -1.18
N ALA A 72 -15.97 2.73 -1.27
CA ALA A 72 -16.45 3.88 -0.49
C ALA A 72 -16.13 3.73 1.01
N PRO A 73 -15.75 4.79 1.74
CA PRO A 73 -15.70 6.19 1.30
C PRO A 73 -14.34 6.62 0.73
N ASN A 74 -13.44 5.69 0.37
CA ASN A 74 -12.16 6.11 -0.22
C ASN A 74 -12.38 6.74 -1.60
N TYR A 75 -13.28 6.13 -2.36
CA TYR A 75 -13.67 6.52 -3.69
C TYR A 75 -15.17 6.30 -3.80
N ASP A 76 -15.90 7.34 -4.20
CA ASP A 76 -17.33 7.28 -4.49
C ASP A 76 -17.49 7.60 -5.97
N SER A 77 -17.96 6.61 -6.73
CA SER A 77 -18.36 6.72 -8.14
C SER A 77 -19.76 6.20 -8.31
#